data_AF-A0A813BGW7-F1
#
_entry.id   AF-A0A813BGW7-F1
#
_cell.length_a   1.000
_cell.length_b   1.000
_cell.length_c   1.000
_cell.angle_alpha   90.00
_cell.angle_beta   90.00
_cell.angle_gamma   90.00
#
_symmetry.space_group_name_H-M   'P 1'
#
loop_
_entity.id
_entity.type
_entity.pdbx_description
1 polymer ?
#
loop_
_entity_poly.entity_id
_entity_poly.type
_entity_poly.pdbx_seq_one_letter_code
_entity_poly.pdbx_strand_id
1 'polypeptide(L)'
;MASRNDIIELARKLLSPAEYDNFLMYANALSQHLLHMTEDIFPAAPACDLGPPAHPAEATARLYMDAQQGSLWTAVRAIVADLPFKMQQRQLSAKPVLTFSAGAYGHRSYVGLHKHTLQTPTVCRMVNALIRGLAPSLRWTTFSITCNCINEVHVDKQNAAIDSLVLGLSHFTGGALWIQDSAGLQFEEVQDALVPGKLYEVSRRCYLMPAFARWHRTYQWQEGERVVLLAYAIGQHRCLSAEHKIA
;
A
#
# COMPACT_ATOMS: atom_id res chain seq x y z
N MET A 1 -9.48 -5.33 4.82
CA MET A 1 -10.88 -5.68 5.17
C MET A 1 -11.60 -6.10 3.91
N ALA A 2 -12.34 -7.20 3.97
CA ALA A 2 -13.41 -7.45 3.02
C ALA A 2 -14.25 -6.17 3.09
N SER A 3 -14.55 -5.54 1.95
CA SER A 3 -15.44 -4.38 1.95
C SER A 3 -16.71 -4.74 2.72
N ARG A 4 -17.46 -3.77 3.25
CA ARG A 4 -18.77 -4.08 3.89
C ARG A 4 -19.59 -5.03 3.00
N ASN A 5 -19.53 -4.81 1.68
CA ASN A 5 -20.21 -5.63 0.69
C ASN A 5 -19.62 -7.05 0.61
N ASP A 6 -18.30 -7.21 0.65
CA ASP A 6 -17.64 -8.52 0.65
C ASP A 6 -18.00 -9.33 1.93
N ILE A 7 -18.09 -8.66 3.09
CA ILE A 7 -18.47 -9.32 4.36
C ILE A 7 -19.95 -9.72 4.32
N ILE A 8 -20.82 -8.83 3.81
CA ILE A 8 -22.24 -9.13 3.63
C ILE A 8 -22.43 -10.30 2.65
N GLU A 9 -21.70 -10.30 1.53
CA GLU A 9 -21.74 -11.39 0.55
C GLU A 9 -21.23 -12.71 1.12
N LEU A 10 -20.18 -12.68 1.94
CA LEU A 10 -19.69 -13.88 2.62
C LEU A 10 -20.69 -14.38 3.67
N ALA A 11 -21.24 -13.48 4.48
CA ALA A 11 -22.25 -13.79 5.47
C ALA A 11 -23.49 -14.44 4.82
N ARG A 12 -23.93 -13.91 3.67
CA ARG A 12 -25.04 -14.47 2.88
C ARG A 12 -24.80 -15.92 2.46
N LYS A 13 -23.54 -16.31 2.21
CA LYS A 13 -23.17 -17.67 1.80
C LYS A 13 -22.99 -18.63 2.96
N LEU A 14 -22.67 -18.12 4.15
CA LEU A 14 -22.26 -18.94 5.30
C LEU A 14 -23.33 -19.05 6.40
N LEU A 15 -24.24 -18.09 6.48
CA LEU A 15 -25.25 -18.02 7.54
C LEU A 15 -26.62 -18.52 7.06
N SER A 16 -27.44 -19.03 7.98
CA SER A 16 -28.85 -19.27 7.69
C SER A 16 -29.60 -17.95 7.48
N PRO A 17 -30.80 -17.95 6.85
CA PRO A 17 -31.54 -16.72 6.59
C PRO A 17 -31.79 -15.86 7.85
N ALA A 18 -32.17 -16.48 8.97
CA ALA A 18 -32.43 -15.76 10.22
C ALA A 18 -31.13 -15.18 10.84
N GLU A 19 -30.02 -15.90 10.76
CA GLU A 19 -28.72 -15.41 11.24
C GLU A 19 -28.18 -14.29 10.35
N TYR A 20 -28.41 -14.37 9.05
CA TYR A 20 -28.05 -13.32 8.10
C TYR A 20 -28.82 -12.02 8.35
N ASP A 21 -30.12 -12.10 8.63
CA ASP A 21 -30.92 -10.92 8.97
C ASP A 21 -30.43 -10.27 10.28
N ASN A 22 -30.14 -11.07 11.30
CA ASN A 22 -29.54 -10.58 12.55
C ASN A 22 -28.16 -9.94 12.32
N PHE A 23 -27.32 -10.57 11.48
CA PHE A 23 -26.03 -10.02 11.09
C PHE A 23 -26.18 -8.67 10.39
N LEU A 24 -27.12 -8.53 9.44
CA LEU A 24 -27.39 -7.27 8.75
C LEU A 24 -27.87 -6.18 9.71
N MET A 25 -28.78 -6.52 10.64
CA MET A 25 -29.23 -5.58 11.67
C MET A 25 -28.06 -5.08 12.52
N TYR A 26 -27.19 -5.99 12.99
CA TYR A 26 -26.00 -5.62 13.75
C TYR A 26 -25.02 -4.76 12.94
N ALA A 27 -24.72 -5.15 11.69
CA ALA A 27 -23.81 -4.41 10.83
C ALA A 27 -24.31 -2.99 10.55
N ASN A 28 -25.63 -2.81 10.36
CA ASN A 28 -26.24 -1.50 10.18
C ASN A 28 -26.18 -0.66 11.47
N ALA A 29 -26.52 -1.24 12.63
CA ALA A 29 -26.41 -0.55 13.92
C ALA A 29 -24.95 -0.13 14.20
N LEU A 30 -23.99 -1.02 13.97
CA LEU A 30 -22.57 -0.72 14.12
C LEU A 30 -22.12 0.42 13.20
N SER A 31 -22.60 0.45 11.95
CA SER A 31 -22.26 1.53 11.02
C SER A 31 -22.73 2.91 11.49
N GLN A 32 -23.87 2.98 12.20
CA GLN A 32 -24.39 4.22 12.78
C GLN A 32 -23.60 4.67 14.01
N HIS A 33 -22.91 3.74 14.70
CA HIS A 33 -22.10 4.03 15.88
C HIS A 33 -20.61 4.26 15.57
N LEU A 34 -20.13 3.90 14.38
CA LEU A 34 -18.76 4.14 13.92
C LEU A 34 -18.54 5.54 13.31
N LEU A 35 -19.44 6.48 13.59
CA LEU A 35 -19.27 7.90 13.26
C LEU A 35 -17.84 8.31 13.68
N HIS A 36 -17.05 8.83 12.72
CA HIS A 36 -15.69 9.39 12.87
C HIS A 36 -14.48 8.53 12.47
N MET A 37 -14.63 7.36 11.83
CA MET A 37 -13.48 6.79 11.10
C MET A 37 -13.33 7.53 9.77
N THR A 38 -12.64 8.69 9.82
CA THR A 38 -12.19 9.58 8.72
C THR A 38 -13.10 9.62 7.50
N GLU A 39 -13.70 10.78 7.21
CA GLU A 39 -14.27 11.00 5.87
C GLU A 39 -13.23 10.57 4.83
N ASP A 40 -13.55 9.51 4.08
CA ASP A 40 -12.74 9.02 2.98
C ASP A 40 -12.85 10.06 1.87
N ILE A 41 -12.10 11.16 2.01
CA ILE A 41 -12.15 12.27 1.07
C ILE A 41 -11.50 11.76 -0.22
N PHE A 42 -12.34 11.43 -1.19
CA PHE A 42 -11.89 11.18 -2.54
C PHE A 42 -11.20 12.44 -3.06
N PRO A 43 -10.06 12.29 -3.76
CA PRO A 43 -9.38 13.43 -4.35
C PRO A 43 -10.27 14.09 -5.40
N ALA A 44 -10.12 15.40 -5.54
CA ALA A 44 -10.77 16.16 -6.60
C ALA A 44 -10.32 15.65 -7.98
N ALA A 45 -11.27 15.67 -8.92
CA ALA A 45 -11.01 15.36 -10.32
C ALA A 45 -9.89 16.25 -10.90
N PRO A 46 -9.09 15.75 -11.85
CA PRO A 46 -8.12 16.56 -12.56
C PRO A 46 -8.80 17.75 -13.24
N ALA A 47 -8.17 18.93 -13.19
CA ALA A 47 -8.67 20.12 -13.86
C ALA A 47 -8.52 20.07 -15.39
N CYS A 48 -7.69 19.15 -15.90
CA CYS A 48 -7.47 18.92 -17.31
C CYS A 48 -8.07 17.58 -17.75
N ASP A 49 -8.53 17.52 -19.00
CA ASP A 49 -8.90 16.27 -19.64
C ASP A 49 -7.65 15.40 -19.83
N LEU A 50 -7.70 14.19 -19.31
CA LEU A 50 -6.62 13.22 -19.35
C LEU A 50 -6.68 12.31 -20.59
N GLY A 51 -7.62 12.55 -21.52
CA GLY A 51 -7.85 11.69 -22.68
C GLY A 51 -8.32 10.28 -22.25
N PRO A 52 -8.39 9.29 -23.17
CA PRO A 52 -8.83 7.94 -22.82
C PRO A 52 -7.84 7.25 -21.84
N PRO A 53 -8.34 6.38 -20.93
CA PRO A 53 -7.48 5.69 -19.97
C PRO A 53 -6.50 4.76 -20.68
N ALA A 54 -5.21 4.86 -20.36
CA ALA A 54 -4.17 4.04 -20.97
C ALA A 54 -4.12 2.60 -20.42
N HIS A 55 -4.79 2.31 -19.29
CA HIS A 55 -4.77 1.02 -18.60
C HIS A 55 -6.10 0.73 -17.87
N PRO A 56 -6.51 -0.55 -17.71
CA PRO A 56 -7.68 -0.92 -16.90
C PRO A 56 -7.71 -0.28 -15.50
N ALA A 57 -6.62 -0.34 -14.73
CA ALA A 57 -6.52 0.34 -13.43
C ALA A 57 -6.87 1.84 -13.48
N GLU A 58 -6.49 2.54 -14.55
CA GLU A 58 -6.80 3.96 -14.72
C GLU A 58 -8.28 4.16 -15.01
N ALA A 59 -8.91 3.27 -15.80
CA ALA A 59 -10.35 3.28 -16.03
C ALA A 59 -11.13 3.02 -14.73
N THR A 60 -10.73 2.00 -13.96
CA THR A 60 -11.31 1.69 -12.65
C THR A 60 -11.16 2.87 -11.68
N ALA A 61 -9.99 3.53 -11.65
CA ALA A 61 -9.77 4.70 -10.81
C ALA A 61 -10.70 5.87 -11.18
N ARG A 62 -10.90 6.13 -12.48
CA ARG A 62 -11.81 7.18 -12.95
C ARG A 62 -13.26 6.89 -12.57
N LEU A 63 -13.72 5.65 -12.70
CA LEU A 63 -15.07 5.27 -12.28
C LEU A 63 -15.33 5.58 -10.81
N TYR A 64 -14.39 5.25 -9.92
CA TYR A 64 -14.52 5.58 -8.49
C TYR A 64 -14.41 7.09 -8.23
N MET A 65 -13.53 7.79 -8.96
CA MET A 65 -13.38 9.24 -8.84
C MET A 65 -14.61 9.99 -9.35
N ASP A 66 -15.29 9.53 -10.39
CA ASP A 66 -16.51 10.16 -10.91
C ASP A 66 -17.71 9.87 -9.99
N ALA A 67 -17.79 8.65 -9.46
CA ALA A 67 -18.86 8.26 -8.56
C ALA A 67 -18.79 8.99 -7.20
N GLN A 68 -17.59 9.31 -6.71
CA GLN A 68 -17.35 9.92 -5.39
C GLN A 68 -18.09 9.16 -4.26
N GLN A 69 -18.16 7.84 -4.38
CA GLN A 69 -18.95 6.99 -3.49
C GLN A 69 -18.13 5.84 -2.92
N GLY A 70 -18.48 5.46 -1.69
CA GLY A 70 -17.85 4.35 -0.98
C GLY A 70 -16.64 4.80 -0.19
N SER A 71 -15.67 3.89 -0.07
CA SER A 71 -14.47 4.07 0.73
C SER A 71 -13.25 4.15 -0.17
N LEU A 72 -12.36 5.12 0.08
CA LEU A 72 -11.11 5.28 -0.64
C LEU A 72 -10.23 4.03 -0.54
N TRP A 73 -10.26 3.37 0.62
CA TRP A 73 -9.63 2.08 0.83
C TRP A 73 -10.13 0.99 -0.14
N THR A 74 -11.45 0.83 -0.26
CA THR A 74 -12.05 -0.15 -1.17
C THR A 74 -11.72 0.18 -2.62
N ALA A 75 -11.79 1.46 -2.98
CA ALA A 75 -11.48 1.92 -4.32
C ALA A 75 -10.01 1.62 -4.70
N VAL A 76 -9.05 1.93 -3.82
CA VAL A 76 -7.63 1.61 -4.04
C VAL A 76 -7.42 0.11 -4.19
N ARG A 77 -8.08 -0.73 -3.38
CA ARG A 77 -7.97 -2.19 -3.53
C ARG A 77 -8.52 -2.71 -4.87
N ALA A 78 -9.61 -2.14 -5.36
CA ALA A 78 -10.15 -2.48 -6.68
C ALA A 78 -9.17 -2.08 -7.79
N ILE A 79 -8.60 -0.87 -7.72
CA ILE A 79 -7.58 -0.40 -8.65
C ILE A 79 -6.34 -1.29 -8.64
N VAL A 80 -5.91 -1.71 -7.45
CA VAL A 80 -4.73 -2.58 -7.26
C VAL A 80 -4.88 -3.90 -8.01
N ALA A 81 -6.09 -4.47 -8.06
CA ALA A 81 -6.35 -5.72 -8.79
C ALA A 81 -6.08 -5.60 -10.29
N ASP A 82 -6.20 -4.39 -10.84
CA ASP A 82 -6.07 -4.10 -12.27
C ASP A 82 -4.70 -3.49 -12.64
N LEU A 83 -3.73 -3.40 -11.71
CA LEU A 83 -2.46 -2.73 -11.98
C LEU A 83 -1.58 -3.51 -12.97
N PRO A 84 -0.78 -2.80 -13.80
CA PRO A 84 0.21 -3.43 -14.68
C PRO A 84 1.43 -3.88 -13.87
N PHE A 85 1.26 -4.94 -13.08
CA PHE A 85 2.35 -5.50 -12.30
C PHE A 85 3.46 -6.06 -13.19
N LYS A 86 4.71 -5.80 -12.80
CA LYS A 86 5.87 -6.48 -13.36
C LYS A 86 6.18 -7.70 -12.51
N MET A 87 6.28 -8.86 -13.13
CA MET A 87 6.74 -10.07 -12.47
C MET A 87 8.25 -9.99 -12.28
N GLN A 88 8.70 -10.20 -11.05
CA GLN A 88 10.11 -10.25 -10.70
C GLN A 88 10.56 -11.72 -10.70
N GLN A 89 11.50 -12.07 -11.58
CA GLN A 89 11.96 -13.46 -11.79
C GLN A 89 12.73 -14.05 -10.59
N ARG A 90 13.13 -13.21 -9.62
CA ARG A 90 13.96 -13.64 -8.49
C ARG A 90 13.17 -13.75 -7.19
N GLN A 91 13.33 -14.92 -6.58
CA GLN A 91 13.69 -15.17 -5.17
C GLN A 91 12.61 -15.35 -4.09
N LEU A 92 13.00 -16.23 -3.15
CA LEU A 92 12.52 -16.60 -1.80
C LEU A 92 11.05 -16.97 -1.61
N SER A 93 10.13 -16.31 -2.31
CA SER A 93 8.71 -16.64 -2.26
C SER A 93 8.41 -17.81 -3.18
N ALA A 94 7.55 -18.73 -2.72
CA ALA A 94 7.00 -19.80 -3.56
C ALA A 94 6.01 -19.28 -4.61
N LYS A 95 5.46 -18.07 -4.41
CA LYS A 95 4.54 -17.41 -5.34
C LYS A 95 5.27 -16.35 -6.18
N PRO A 96 4.82 -16.07 -7.42
CA PRO A 96 5.37 -14.99 -8.22
C PRO A 96 5.34 -13.65 -7.46
N VAL A 97 6.48 -12.97 -7.43
CA VAL A 97 6.60 -11.63 -6.86
C VAL A 97 6.17 -10.62 -7.93
N LEU A 98 5.21 -9.77 -7.58
CA LEU A 98 4.67 -8.75 -8.47
C LEU A 98 4.94 -7.36 -7.89
N THR A 99 5.43 -6.44 -8.71
CA THR A 99 5.73 -5.08 -8.27
C THR A 99 5.19 -4.04 -9.25
N PHE A 100 4.54 -3.02 -8.71
CA PHE A 100 4.14 -1.80 -9.41
C PHE A 100 4.73 -0.61 -8.65
N SER A 101 5.38 0.32 -9.36
CA SER A 101 5.92 1.54 -8.76
C SER A 101 5.54 2.76 -9.60
N ALA A 102 5.20 3.85 -8.92
CA ALA A 102 4.89 5.14 -9.52
C ALA A 102 5.49 6.29 -8.67
N GLY A 103 5.71 7.44 -9.32
CA GLY A 103 6.46 8.56 -8.78
C GLY A 103 7.89 8.60 -9.28
N ALA A 104 8.78 9.20 -8.51
CA ALA A 104 10.16 9.40 -8.90
C ALA A 104 11.02 8.13 -8.73
N TYR A 105 12.04 7.99 -9.55
CA TYR A 105 13.14 7.06 -9.31
C TYR A 105 14.47 7.81 -9.33
N GLY A 106 15.44 7.28 -8.59
CA GLY A 106 16.80 7.80 -8.55
C GLY A 106 17.78 6.64 -8.66
N HIS A 107 18.77 6.76 -9.54
CA HIS A 107 19.87 5.83 -9.62
C HIS A 107 21.16 6.61 -9.89
N ARG A 108 22.01 6.72 -8.87
CA ARG A 108 23.25 7.50 -8.90
C ARG A 108 22.97 8.96 -9.27
N SER A 109 23.49 9.43 -10.40
CA SER A 109 23.32 10.78 -10.93
C SER A 109 22.06 10.96 -11.78
N TYR A 110 21.26 9.91 -12.00
CA TYR A 110 20.04 9.98 -12.79
C TYR A 110 18.81 10.05 -11.89
N VAL A 111 17.89 10.95 -12.25
CA VAL A 111 16.55 11.05 -11.67
C VAL A 111 15.52 11.13 -12.78
N GLY A 112 14.32 10.62 -12.52
CA GLY A 112 13.21 10.69 -13.46
C GLY A 112 11.92 10.19 -12.82
N LEU A 113 10.88 10.02 -13.64
CA LEU A 113 9.60 9.43 -13.23
C LEU A 113 9.43 8.03 -13.79
N HIS A 114 8.85 7.13 -13.00
CA HIS A 114 8.41 5.84 -13.52
C HIS A 114 7.41 6.06 -14.65
N LYS A 115 7.52 5.26 -15.73
CA LYS A 115 6.57 5.30 -16.86
C LYS A 115 5.11 5.20 -16.40
N HIS A 116 4.85 4.37 -15.39
CA HIS A 116 3.52 4.18 -14.83
C HIS A 116 2.94 5.47 -14.23
N THR A 117 3.76 6.39 -13.73
CA THR A 117 3.32 7.70 -13.21
C THR A 117 2.54 8.48 -14.27
N LEU A 118 3.07 8.50 -15.50
CA LEU A 118 2.45 9.22 -16.62
C LEU A 118 1.24 8.45 -17.21
N GLN A 119 1.24 7.12 -17.11
CA GLN A 119 0.18 6.28 -17.67
C GLN A 119 -1.02 6.10 -16.73
N THR A 120 -0.84 6.38 -15.44
CA THR A 120 -1.86 6.14 -14.40
C THR A 120 -2.05 7.34 -13.45
N PRO A 121 -2.30 8.55 -13.99
CA PRO A 121 -2.40 9.76 -13.17
C PRO A 121 -3.57 9.73 -12.16
N THR A 122 -4.71 9.15 -12.53
CA THR A 122 -5.87 9.03 -11.62
C THR A 122 -5.58 8.02 -10.51
N VAL A 123 -4.93 6.89 -10.85
CA VAL A 123 -4.42 5.94 -9.85
C VAL A 123 -3.48 6.64 -8.86
N CYS A 124 -2.51 7.40 -9.36
CA CYS A 124 -1.56 8.12 -8.53
C CYS A 124 -2.27 9.10 -7.59
N ARG A 125 -3.29 9.83 -8.05
CA ARG A 125 -4.11 10.71 -7.21
C ARG A 125 -4.81 9.97 -6.08
N MET A 126 -5.45 8.85 -6.39
CA MET A 126 -6.19 8.05 -5.40
C MET A 126 -5.27 7.42 -4.35
N VAL A 127 -4.14 6.84 -4.77
CA VAL A 127 -3.16 6.29 -3.84
C VAL A 127 -2.53 7.38 -3.00
N ASN A 128 -2.19 8.55 -3.58
CA ASN A 128 -1.69 9.69 -2.82
C ASN A 128 -2.71 10.22 -1.82
N ALA A 129 -4.00 10.27 -2.17
CA ALA A 129 -5.05 10.65 -1.24
C ALA A 129 -5.13 9.67 -0.05
N LEU A 130 -5.02 8.36 -0.31
CA LEU A 130 -5.00 7.34 0.74
C LEU A 130 -3.78 7.53 1.67
N ILE A 131 -2.59 7.73 1.11
CA ILE A 131 -1.37 7.99 1.89
C ILE A 131 -1.52 9.27 2.73
N ARG A 132 -2.08 10.35 2.16
CA ARG A 132 -2.33 11.61 2.89
C ARG A 132 -3.32 11.42 4.04
N GLY A 133 -4.37 10.64 3.85
CA GLY A 133 -5.33 10.32 4.90
C GLY A 133 -4.71 9.54 6.06
N LEU A 134 -3.78 8.63 5.76
CA LEU A 134 -3.13 7.79 6.76
C LEU A 134 -1.94 8.47 7.47
N ALA A 135 -1.17 9.29 6.74
CA ALA A 135 0.01 9.96 7.26
C ALA A 135 0.16 11.38 6.67
N PRO A 136 -0.62 12.37 7.17
CA PRO A 136 -0.65 13.73 6.61
C PRO A 136 0.70 14.45 6.58
N SER A 137 1.56 14.14 7.56
CA SER A 137 2.90 14.75 7.69
C SER A 137 3.98 14.06 6.86
N LEU A 138 3.69 12.89 6.29
CA LEU A 138 4.66 12.14 5.49
C LEU A 138 5.05 12.96 4.26
N ARG A 139 6.31 12.79 3.84
CA ARG A 139 6.81 13.29 2.56
C ARG A 139 7.35 12.09 1.80
N TRP A 140 6.84 11.89 0.59
CA TRP A 140 7.25 10.80 -0.27
C TRP A 140 7.39 11.33 -1.69
N THR A 141 8.23 10.65 -2.48
CA THR A 141 8.36 10.91 -3.91
C THR A 141 7.82 9.76 -4.74
N THR A 142 7.62 8.60 -4.11
CA THR A 142 7.43 7.33 -4.77
C THR A 142 6.52 6.47 -3.91
N PHE A 143 5.63 5.72 -4.57
CA PHE A 143 4.98 4.59 -3.93
C PHE A 143 5.16 3.33 -4.76
N SER A 144 5.23 2.20 -4.07
CA SER A 144 5.33 0.88 -4.65
C SER A 144 4.27 -0.04 -4.06
N ILE A 145 3.59 -0.81 -4.88
CA ILE A 145 2.69 -1.88 -4.47
C ILE A 145 3.35 -3.19 -4.83
N THR A 146 3.53 -4.04 -3.83
CA THR A 146 4.16 -5.35 -3.97
C THR A 146 3.19 -6.45 -3.60
N CYS A 147 3.13 -7.51 -4.39
CA CYS A 147 2.39 -8.72 -4.08
C CYS A 147 3.37 -9.88 -3.86
N ASN A 148 3.15 -10.61 -2.77
CA ASN A 148 3.90 -11.82 -2.41
C ASN A 148 5.42 -11.59 -2.35
N CYS A 149 5.84 -10.37 -1.98
CA CYS A 149 7.25 -10.00 -1.87
C CYS A 149 7.81 -10.36 -0.49
N ILE A 150 8.95 -11.07 -0.49
CA ILE A 150 9.79 -11.36 0.68
C ILE A 150 11.12 -10.66 0.46
N ASN A 151 11.56 -9.93 1.48
CA ASN A 151 12.88 -9.32 1.51
C ASN A 151 13.66 -9.90 2.68
N GLU A 152 14.92 -10.26 2.44
CA GLU A 152 15.90 -10.59 3.49
C GLU A 152 16.21 -9.37 4.35
N VAL A 153 17.09 -9.52 5.34
CA VAL A 153 17.49 -8.40 6.19
C VAL A 153 18.27 -7.37 5.38
N HIS A 154 17.74 -6.16 5.29
CA HIS A 154 18.33 -5.07 4.53
C HIS A 154 18.03 -3.70 5.16
N VAL A 155 18.68 -2.67 4.59
CA VAL A 155 18.41 -1.25 4.86
C VAL A 155 18.25 -0.57 3.50
N ASP A 156 17.28 0.32 3.39
CA ASP A 156 17.02 1.09 2.17
C ASP A 156 17.99 2.26 2.03
N LYS A 157 19.29 1.97 1.89
CA LYS A 157 20.35 2.99 1.88
C LYS A 157 20.23 4.03 0.75
N GLN A 158 19.44 3.74 -0.28
CA GLN A 158 19.21 4.64 -1.41
C GLN A 158 18.04 5.61 -1.18
N ASN A 159 17.24 5.38 -0.13
CA ASN A 159 16.14 6.26 0.23
C ASN A 159 16.67 7.49 0.99
N ALA A 160 15.89 8.57 0.97
CA ALA A 160 16.16 9.74 1.80
C ALA A 160 16.02 9.39 3.29
N ALA A 161 16.63 10.21 4.15
CA ALA A 161 16.45 10.15 5.59
C ALA A 161 15.06 10.66 6.01
N ILE A 162 14.02 10.03 5.48
CA ILE A 162 12.60 10.28 5.72
C ILE A 162 11.97 8.91 5.94
N ASP A 163 11.08 8.81 6.91
CA ASP A 163 10.37 7.56 7.19
C ASP A 163 9.60 7.07 5.95
N SER A 164 9.56 5.76 5.78
CA SER A 164 8.71 5.08 4.82
C SER A 164 7.41 4.67 5.47
N LEU A 165 6.31 4.75 4.73
CA LEU A 165 5.03 4.17 5.11
C LEU A 165 4.91 2.75 4.55
N VAL A 166 4.43 1.83 5.39
CA VAL A 166 4.10 0.45 5.03
C VAL A 166 2.63 0.20 5.37
N LEU A 167 1.85 -0.24 4.39
CA LEU A 167 0.42 -0.49 4.54
C LEU A 167 0.03 -1.83 3.91
N GLY A 168 -0.51 -2.76 4.71
CA GLY A 168 -1.03 -4.02 4.19
C GLY A 168 -2.41 -3.86 3.54
N LEU A 169 -2.47 -3.88 2.21
CA LEU A 169 -3.68 -3.70 1.39
C LEU A 169 -4.58 -4.95 1.30
N SER A 170 -4.06 -6.12 1.65
CA SER A 170 -4.80 -7.38 1.64
C SER A 170 -4.89 -8.01 3.03
N HIS A 171 -5.58 -9.14 3.11
CA HIS A 171 -5.56 -9.99 4.28
C HIS A 171 -4.66 -11.19 4.02
N PHE A 172 -3.77 -11.42 4.97
CA PHE A 172 -2.90 -12.58 5.05
C PHE A 172 -2.57 -12.85 6.52
N THR A 173 -2.12 -14.08 6.82
CA THR A 173 -1.69 -14.52 8.16
C THR A 173 -0.17 -14.75 8.18
N GLY A 174 0.50 -14.33 9.25
CA GLY A 174 1.96 -14.27 9.27
C GLY A 174 2.48 -13.09 8.45
N GLY A 175 3.64 -13.23 7.79
CA GLY A 175 4.15 -12.17 6.92
C GLY A 175 4.64 -10.92 7.66
N ALA A 176 4.96 -11.07 8.95
CA ALA A 176 5.34 -9.97 9.82
C ALA A 176 6.58 -9.24 9.30
N LEU A 177 6.62 -7.95 9.55
CA LEU A 177 7.77 -7.10 9.29
C LEU A 177 8.61 -7.04 10.56
N TRP A 178 9.84 -7.54 10.51
CA TRP A 178 10.80 -7.32 11.58
C TRP A 178 11.55 -6.03 11.32
N ILE A 179 11.68 -5.20 12.36
CA ILE A 179 12.42 -3.94 12.31
C ILE A 179 13.35 -3.90 13.51
N GLN A 180 14.61 -3.56 13.27
CA GLN A 180 15.62 -3.34 14.29
C GLN A 180 15.13 -2.34 15.35
N ASP A 181 15.29 -2.72 16.61
CA ASP A 181 14.91 -1.94 17.77
C ASP A 181 15.72 -2.48 18.96
N SER A 182 16.46 -1.61 19.65
CA SER A 182 17.31 -2.01 20.78
C SER A 182 16.52 -2.56 21.97
N ALA A 183 15.24 -2.22 22.09
CA ALA A 183 14.32 -2.78 23.08
C ALA A 183 13.53 -3.98 22.55
N GLY A 184 13.88 -4.49 21.37
CA GLY A 184 13.28 -5.67 20.76
C GLY A 184 13.71 -6.97 21.43
N LEU A 185 12.83 -7.98 21.36
CA LEU A 185 13.08 -9.33 21.89
C LEU A 185 13.26 -10.38 20.79
N GLN A 186 13.13 -9.97 19.52
CA GLN A 186 13.22 -10.85 18.36
C GLN A 186 14.53 -10.55 17.65
N PHE A 187 15.39 -11.55 17.48
CA PHE A 187 16.75 -11.36 16.97
C PHE A 187 16.87 -11.83 15.53
N GLU A 188 17.59 -11.06 14.73
CA GLU A 188 18.01 -11.44 13.37
C GLU A 188 19.53 -11.42 13.27
N GLU A 189 20.07 -12.31 12.46
CA GLU A 189 21.49 -12.30 12.13
C GLU A 189 21.77 -11.26 11.05
N VAL A 190 22.63 -10.31 11.36
CA VAL A 190 23.04 -9.22 10.48
C VAL A 190 24.55 -9.09 10.56
N GLN A 191 25.25 -9.38 9.47
CA GLN A 191 26.71 -9.27 9.41
C GLN A 191 27.39 -10.01 10.58
N ASP A 192 27.00 -11.27 10.80
CA ASP A 192 27.51 -12.16 11.86
C ASP A 192 27.22 -11.69 13.30
N ALA A 193 26.29 -10.75 13.48
CA ALA A 193 25.84 -10.28 14.79
C ALA A 193 24.32 -10.50 14.97
N LEU A 194 23.91 -10.88 16.18
CA LEU A 194 22.50 -10.94 16.55
C LEU A 194 22.01 -9.53 16.90
N VAL A 195 21.12 -9.00 16.06
CA VAL A 195 20.53 -7.67 16.22
C VAL A 195 19.12 -7.81 16.77
N PRO A 196 18.77 -7.12 17.87
CA PRO A 196 17.40 -7.13 18.40
C PRO A 196 16.46 -6.27 17.54
N GLY A 197 15.20 -6.68 17.50
CA GLY A 197 14.12 -5.98 16.85
C GLY A 197 12.73 -6.41 17.28
N LYS A 198 11.73 -5.78 16.69
CA LYS A 198 10.30 -6.00 16.96
C LYS A 198 9.60 -6.50 15.71
N LEU A 199 8.60 -7.35 15.92
CA LEU A 199 7.73 -7.84 14.86
C LEU A 199 6.47 -6.98 14.77
N TYR A 200 6.15 -6.58 13.54
CA TYR A 200 4.98 -5.78 13.21
C TYR A 200 4.09 -6.59 12.28
N GLU A 201 2.84 -6.76 12.70
CA GLU A 201 1.81 -7.46 11.94
C GLU A 201 1.26 -6.52 10.87
N VAL A 202 1.53 -6.77 9.59
CA VAL A 202 1.27 -5.80 8.51
C VAL A 202 -0.15 -5.93 7.92
N SER A 203 -0.84 -7.04 8.11
CA SER A 203 -2.15 -7.30 7.53
C SER A 203 -3.15 -6.23 8.00
N ARG A 204 -3.62 -5.39 7.09
CA ARG A 204 -4.51 -4.25 7.38
C ARG A 204 -3.96 -3.22 8.37
N ARG A 205 -2.64 -3.15 8.55
CA ARG A 205 -2.02 -2.15 9.42
C ARG A 205 -1.15 -1.21 8.62
N CYS A 206 -1.04 0.01 9.15
CA CYS A 206 -0.19 1.06 8.63
C CYS A 206 0.91 1.36 9.64
N TYR A 207 2.15 1.46 9.17
CA TYR A 207 3.31 1.80 9.98
C TYR A 207 4.16 2.85 9.28
N LEU A 208 4.74 3.74 10.07
CA LEU A 208 5.89 4.55 9.66
C LEU A 208 7.16 3.89 10.20
N MET A 209 8.17 3.78 9.36
CA MET A 209 9.45 3.20 9.74
C MET A 209 10.63 3.95 9.10
N PRO A 210 11.73 4.15 9.84
CA PRO A 210 12.97 4.70 9.29
C PRO A 210 13.75 3.63 8.50
N ALA A 211 13.19 3.16 7.38
CA ALA A 211 13.74 2.09 6.55
C ALA A 211 15.16 2.38 6.02
N PHE A 212 15.53 3.66 5.92
CA PHE A 212 16.84 4.15 5.50
C PHE A 212 17.94 3.94 6.55
N ALA A 213 17.58 3.74 7.82
CA ALA A 213 18.53 3.65 8.93
C ALA A 213 18.43 2.35 9.74
N ARG A 214 17.31 1.61 9.63
CA ARG A 214 17.07 0.42 10.42
C ARG A 214 17.03 -0.83 9.57
N TRP A 215 17.73 -1.87 10.03
CA TRP A 215 17.64 -3.19 9.44
C TRP A 215 16.21 -3.71 9.55
N HIS A 216 15.71 -4.29 8.47
CA HIS A 216 14.37 -4.85 8.44
C HIS A 216 14.27 -5.99 7.42
N ARG A 217 13.29 -6.87 7.64
CA ARG A 217 12.99 -7.99 6.74
C ARG A 217 11.51 -8.35 6.77
N THR A 218 11.07 -9.06 5.76
CA THR A 218 9.73 -9.66 5.72
C THR A 218 9.82 -11.14 6.06
N TYR A 219 8.97 -11.60 6.98
CA TYR A 219 8.79 -13.02 7.27
C TYR A 219 7.85 -13.69 6.27
N GLN A 220 7.90 -15.02 6.21
CA GLN A 220 6.96 -15.82 5.44
C GLN A 220 5.53 -15.65 5.97
N TRP A 221 4.55 -15.57 5.08
CA TRP A 221 3.12 -15.67 5.42
C TRP A 221 2.60 -17.08 5.09
N GLN A 222 1.52 -17.47 5.75
CA GLN A 222 0.95 -18.81 5.66
C GLN A 222 -0.23 -18.84 4.70
N GLU A 223 -1.18 -17.92 4.88
CA GLU A 223 -2.42 -17.88 4.09
C GLU A 223 -2.64 -16.51 3.44
N GLY A 224 -3.36 -16.51 2.32
CA GLY A 224 -3.68 -15.31 1.55
C GLY A 224 -2.59 -14.87 0.57
N GLU A 225 -2.84 -13.72 -0.04
CA GLU A 225 -1.86 -13.00 -0.84
C GLU A 225 -1.40 -11.78 -0.06
N ARG A 226 -0.09 -11.57 0.04
CA ARG A 226 0.48 -10.43 0.76
C ARG A 226 0.62 -9.25 -0.18
N VAL A 227 -0.33 -8.33 -0.17
CA VAL A 227 -0.32 -7.09 -0.96
C VAL A 227 -0.01 -5.93 -0.03
N VAL A 228 1.09 -5.24 -0.29
CA VAL A 228 1.58 -4.15 0.57
C VAL A 228 1.88 -2.93 -0.28
N LEU A 229 1.36 -1.78 0.17
CA LEU A 229 1.72 -0.45 -0.32
C LEU A 229 2.88 0.08 0.53
N LEU A 230 3.90 0.57 -0.16
CA LEU A 230 5.05 1.26 0.38
C LEU A 230 5.04 2.70 -0.15
N ALA A 231 5.22 3.70 0.70
CA ALA A 231 5.46 5.08 0.25
C ALA A 231 6.75 5.59 0.88
N TYR A 232 7.67 6.10 0.05
CA TYR A 232 9.01 6.49 0.48
C TYR A 232 9.55 7.62 -0.39
N ALA A 233 10.65 8.23 0.06
CA ALA A 233 11.35 9.28 -0.69
C ALA A 233 12.70 8.75 -1.20
N ILE A 234 12.99 9.00 -2.48
CA ILE A 234 14.31 8.67 -3.06
C ILE A 234 15.40 9.58 -2.48
N GLY A 235 16.62 9.07 -2.33
CA GLY A 235 17.76 9.85 -1.83
C GLY A 235 18.03 11.10 -2.67
N GLN A 236 17.80 11.03 -3.99
CA GLN A 236 18.01 12.12 -4.94
C GLN A 236 16.81 13.09 -5.07
N HIS A 237 15.85 13.08 -4.13
CA HIS A 237 14.64 13.91 -4.23
C HIS A 237 14.92 15.42 -4.43
N ARG A 238 16.08 15.91 -3.94
CA ARG A 238 16.51 17.30 -4.12
C ARG A 238 16.91 17.64 -5.56
N CYS A 239 17.23 16.64 -6.37
CA CYS A 239 17.59 16.79 -7.78
C CYS A 239 16.37 16.80 -8.71
N LEU A 240 15.16 16.61 -8.17
CA LEU A 240 13.93 16.64 -8.96
C LEU A 240 13.61 18.08 -9.38
N SER A 241 13.61 18.32 -10.70
CA SER A 241 13.14 19.56 -11.33
C SER A 241 11.64 19.81 -11.09
N ALA A 242 11.16 21.01 -11.41
CA ALA A 242 9.74 21.37 -11.31
C ALA A 242 8.84 20.46 -12.17
N GLU A 243 9.31 20.03 -13.34
CA GLU A 243 8.59 19.13 -14.25
C GLU A 243 8.27 17.79 -13.59
N HIS A 244 9.15 17.30 -12.71
CA HIS A 244 8.92 16.05 -11.97
C HIS A 244 7.91 16.20 -10.81
N LYS A 245 7.56 17.43 -10.41
CA LYS A 245 6.70 17.72 -9.25
C LYS A 245 5.23 17.95 -9.63
N ILE A 246 4.93 18.03 -10.93
CA ILE A 246 3.59 18.37 -11.46
C ILE A 246 2.80 17.11 -11.86
N ALA A 247 3.45 15.93 -11.88
CA ALA A 247 2.83 14.64 -12.22
C ALA A 247 2.03 14.02 -11.06
#